data_AF-A0A080WSD7-F1
#
_entry.id   AF-A0A080WSD7-F1
#
_cell.length_a   1.000
_cell.length_b   1.000
_cell.length_c   1.000
_cell.angle_alpha   90.00
_cell.angle_beta   90.00
_cell.angle_gamma   90.00
#
_symmetry.space_group_name_H-M   'P 1'
#
loop_
_entity.id
_entity.type
_entity.pdbx_description
1 polymer ?
#
loop_
_entity_poly.entity_id
_entity_poly.type
_entity_poly.pdbx_seq_one_letter_code
_entity_poly.pdbx_strand_id
1 'polypeptide(L)'
;MAEIGNLKSSWNSPEMTTILDRVDARLKDRNGEYPYMNNMWECDYEEVLASLDQEEKKMEEIKSIQQDALEKLKLESTVGAWKDIVESFKSKNIPGISMQIIPSNETKKFCMDIQSVSTTFHVQMSSGIAGDNSEMWHVSTGRQQNQSKLATDILGCIQSRQRQWDLQYLLDMLASYADIKRSPCVSCKKMINSNAQLPTVRKPKAVTTSNGDSKTAWEPFHPQCI
;
A
#
# COMPACT_ATOMS: atom_id res chain seq x y z
N MET A 1 -28.46 -36.72 -19.69
CA MET A 1 -29.80 -37.36 -19.73
C MET A 1 -29.88 -38.62 -18.86
N ALA A 2 -28.84 -39.48 -18.81
CA ALA A 2 -28.85 -40.70 -17.99
C ALA A 2 -28.94 -40.44 -16.47
N GLU A 3 -28.27 -39.40 -15.96
CA GLU A 3 -28.28 -39.05 -14.54
C GLU A 3 -29.67 -38.64 -14.04
N ILE A 4 -30.43 -37.90 -14.84
CA ILE A 4 -31.80 -37.50 -14.52
C ILE A 4 -32.72 -38.73 -14.50
N GLY A 5 -32.50 -39.70 -15.39
CA GLY A 5 -33.24 -40.97 -15.41
C GLY A 5 -32.96 -41.82 -14.16
N ASN A 6 -31.70 -41.92 -13.75
CA ASN A 6 -31.30 -42.62 -12.52
C ASN A 6 -31.81 -41.92 -11.26
N LEU A 7 -31.82 -40.59 -11.23
CA LEU A 7 -32.43 -39.84 -10.14
C LEU A 7 -33.93 -40.13 -10.07
N LYS A 8 -34.63 -40.13 -11.22
CA LYS A 8 -36.06 -40.41 -11.27
C LYS A 8 -36.40 -41.84 -10.82
N SER A 9 -35.59 -42.83 -11.18
CA SER A 9 -35.83 -44.22 -10.74
C SER A 9 -35.54 -44.40 -9.25
N SER A 10 -34.48 -43.79 -8.73
CA SER A 10 -34.19 -43.76 -7.29
C SER A 10 -35.26 -42.98 -6.50
N TRP A 11 -35.77 -41.88 -7.06
CA TRP A 11 -36.80 -41.04 -6.43
C TRP A 11 -38.15 -41.72 -6.30
N ASN A 12 -38.48 -42.59 -7.26
CA ASN A 12 -39.70 -43.39 -7.22
C ASN A 12 -39.45 -44.81 -6.67
N SER A 13 -38.29 -45.03 -6.02
CA SER A 13 -37.99 -46.32 -5.41
C SER A 13 -38.91 -46.57 -4.20
N PRO A 14 -39.32 -47.82 -3.96
CA PRO A 14 -40.22 -48.15 -2.84
C PRO A 14 -39.62 -47.80 -1.48
N GLU A 15 -38.29 -47.84 -1.35
CA GLU A 15 -37.58 -47.39 -0.15
C GLU A 15 -37.78 -45.88 0.07
N MET A 16 -37.64 -45.06 -0.97
CA MET A 16 -37.86 -43.62 -0.84
C MET A 16 -39.34 -43.30 -0.59
N THR A 17 -40.27 -43.96 -1.27
CA THR A 17 -41.71 -43.78 -1.03
C THR A 17 -42.07 -44.05 0.42
N THR A 18 -41.51 -45.11 1.01
CA THR A 18 -41.72 -45.44 2.44
C THR A 18 -41.19 -44.34 3.37
N ILE A 19 -40.06 -43.73 3.02
CA ILE A 19 -39.49 -42.60 3.79
C ILE A 19 -40.40 -41.37 3.66
N LEU A 20 -40.87 -41.04 2.45
CA LEU A 20 -41.75 -39.90 2.20
C LEU A 20 -43.09 -40.08 2.91
N ASP A 21 -43.70 -41.27 2.85
CA ASP A 21 -44.94 -41.59 3.56
C ASP A 21 -44.79 -41.41 5.07
N ARG A 22 -43.63 -41.78 5.63
CA ARG A 22 -43.33 -41.59 7.06
C ARG A 22 -43.19 -40.11 7.42
N VAL A 23 -42.62 -39.30 6.54
CA VAL A 23 -42.49 -37.84 6.74
C VAL A 23 -43.87 -37.18 6.63
N ASP A 24 -44.67 -37.54 5.63
CA ASP A 24 -46.04 -37.04 5.45
C ASP A 24 -46.96 -37.40 6.62
N ALA A 25 -46.85 -38.61 7.15
CA ALA A 25 -47.58 -39.02 8.35
C ALA A 25 -47.19 -38.15 9.57
N ARG A 26 -45.90 -37.86 9.74
CA ARG A 26 -45.41 -37.00 10.83
C ARG A 26 -45.80 -35.53 10.64
N LEU A 27 -45.90 -35.05 9.41
CA LEU A 27 -46.37 -33.70 9.09
C LEU A 27 -47.87 -33.57 9.37
N LYS A 28 -48.67 -34.57 8.99
CA LYS A 28 -50.11 -34.60 9.30
C LYS A 28 -50.38 -34.62 10.80
N ASP A 29 -49.62 -35.41 11.56
CA ASP A 29 -49.73 -35.51 13.03
C ASP A 29 -49.41 -34.17 13.73
N ARG A 30 -48.60 -33.32 13.10
CA ARG A 30 -48.21 -31.99 13.60
C ARG A 30 -48.98 -30.84 12.96
N ASN A 31 -50.15 -31.08 12.36
CA ASN A 31 -50.94 -30.06 11.67
C ASN A 31 -50.16 -29.24 10.61
N GLY A 32 -49.17 -29.85 9.96
CA GLY A 32 -48.33 -29.18 8.97
C GLY A 32 -47.16 -28.37 9.54
N GLU A 33 -46.94 -28.38 10.86
CA GLU A 33 -45.72 -27.81 11.44
C GLU A 33 -44.51 -28.70 11.15
N TYR A 34 -43.64 -28.20 10.28
CA TYR A 34 -42.35 -28.81 10.00
C TYR A 34 -41.53 -28.87 11.30
N PRO A 35 -40.75 -29.94 11.57
CA PRO A 35 -39.82 -29.95 12.69
C PRO A 35 -38.97 -28.68 12.66
N TYR A 36 -38.89 -27.98 13.79
CA TYR A 36 -38.01 -26.84 13.94
C TYR A 36 -36.58 -27.31 13.65
N MET A 37 -36.07 -27.00 12.45
CA MET A 37 -34.71 -27.30 12.05
C MET A 37 -33.84 -26.24 12.73
N ASN A 38 -33.26 -26.55 13.89
CA ASN A 38 -32.27 -25.68 14.56
C ASN A 38 -30.90 -25.69 13.84
N ASN A 39 -30.91 -25.83 12.52
CA ASN A 39 -29.75 -26.08 11.68
C ASN A 39 -29.90 -25.34 10.34
N MET A 40 -30.49 -24.15 10.40
CA MET A 40 -30.14 -23.11 9.45
C MET A 40 -28.64 -22.86 9.63
N TRP A 41 -27.87 -22.98 8.56
CA TRP A 41 -26.44 -22.69 8.60
C TRP A 41 -26.31 -21.20 8.96
N GLU A 42 -26.00 -20.90 10.22
CA GLU A 42 -25.56 -19.58 10.66
C GLU A 42 -24.15 -19.38 10.10
N CYS A 43 -24.04 -19.21 8.79
CA CYS A 43 -22.85 -18.63 8.20
C CYS A 43 -22.97 -17.13 8.41
N ASP A 44 -22.14 -16.59 9.30
CA ASP A 44 -21.98 -15.15 9.39
C ASP A 44 -21.32 -14.66 8.09
N TYR A 45 -22.16 -14.20 7.16
CA TYR A 45 -21.69 -13.68 5.88
C TYR A 45 -20.79 -12.46 6.08
N GLU A 46 -20.93 -11.72 7.18
CA GLU A 46 -20.02 -10.61 7.50
C GLU A 46 -18.62 -11.14 7.83
N GLU A 47 -18.51 -12.23 8.58
CA GLU A 47 -17.23 -12.91 8.86
C GLU A 47 -16.59 -13.46 7.57
N VAL A 48 -17.38 -14.13 6.73
CA VAL A 48 -16.89 -14.69 5.45
C VAL A 48 -16.40 -13.57 4.53
N LEU A 49 -17.16 -12.49 4.37
CA LEU A 49 -16.75 -11.35 3.56
C LEU A 49 -15.51 -10.67 4.12
N ALA A 50 -15.43 -10.47 5.44
CA ALA A 50 -14.26 -9.91 6.09
C ALA A 50 -13.00 -10.77 5.87
N SER A 51 -13.16 -12.09 5.87
CA SER A 51 -12.06 -13.02 5.60
C SER A 51 -11.54 -12.94 4.16
N LEU A 52 -12.44 -12.77 3.19
CA LEU A 52 -12.08 -12.60 1.77
C LEU A 52 -11.36 -11.28 1.53
N ASP A 53 -11.87 -10.18 2.11
CA ASP A 53 -11.22 -8.87 2.04
C ASP A 53 -9.81 -8.90 2.65
N GLN A 54 -9.62 -9.65 3.73
CA GLN A 54 -8.32 -9.80 4.37
C GLN A 54 -7.35 -10.59 3.49
N GLU A 55 -7.82 -11.65 2.84
CA GLU A 55 -7.00 -12.49 1.97
C GLU A 55 -6.60 -11.76 0.68
N GLU A 56 -7.52 -11.00 0.09
CA GLU A 56 -7.23 -10.14 -1.07
C GLU A 56 -6.14 -9.12 -0.73
N LYS A 57 -6.25 -8.43 0.41
CA LYS A 57 -5.22 -7.48 0.88
C LYS A 57 -3.86 -8.16 1.06
N LYS A 58 -3.81 -9.35 1.66
CA LYS A 58 -2.55 -10.10 1.80
C LYS A 58 -1.96 -10.47 0.44
N MET A 59 -2.79 -10.88 -0.52
CA MET A 59 -2.33 -11.24 -1.85
C MET A 59 -1.75 -10.04 -2.59
N GLU A 60 -2.39 -8.87 -2.48
CA GLU A 60 -1.89 -7.60 -3.01
C GLU A 60 -0.56 -7.21 -2.36
N GLU A 61 -0.44 -7.33 -1.03
CA GLU A 61 0.79 -7.07 -0.29
C GLU A 61 1.92 -8.00 -0.75
N ILE A 62 1.67 -9.30 -0.86
CA ILE A 62 2.66 -10.28 -1.33
C ILE A 62 3.10 -9.95 -2.76
N LYS A 63 2.16 -9.61 -3.65
CA LYS A 63 2.47 -9.22 -5.03
C LYS A 63 3.33 -7.96 -5.08
N SER A 64 3.03 -6.96 -4.25
CA SER A 64 3.84 -5.74 -4.12
C SER A 64 5.25 -6.07 -3.63
N ILE A 65 5.38 -6.92 -2.61
CA ILE A 65 6.68 -7.35 -2.08
C ILE A 65 7.50 -8.09 -3.14
N GLN A 66 6.88 -8.99 -3.91
CA GLN A 66 7.55 -9.71 -4.99
C GLN A 66 8.03 -8.76 -6.08
N GLN A 67 7.22 -7.78 -6.46
CA GLN A 67 7.60 -6.78 -7.45
C GLN A 67 8.77 -5.91 -6.93
N ASP A 68 8.72 -5.48 -5.68
CA ASP A 68 9.81 -4.72 -5.05
C ASP A 68 11.11 -5.53 -4.98
N ALA A 69 11.04 -6.84 -4.71
CA ALA A 69 12.21 -7.72 -4.71
C ALA A 69 12.84 -7.84 -6.11
N LEU A 70 12.02 -7.96 -7.16
CA LEU A 70 12.49 -7.96 -8.55
C LEU A 70 13.15 -6.63 -8.92
N GLU A 71 12.56 -5.51 -8.50
CA GLU A 71 13.13 -4.18 -8.75
C GLU A 71 14.43 -3.97 -7.98
N LYS A 72 14.54 -4.50 -6.75
CA LYS A 72 15.79 -4.49 -5.98
C LYS A 72 16.90 -5.22 -6.72
N LEU A 73 16.64 -6.44 -7.22
CA LEU A 73 17.61 -7.22 -8.00
C LEU A 73 18.01 -6.51 -9.30
N LYS A 74 17.06 -5.87 -9.98
CA LYS A 74 17.34 -5.08 -11.19
C LYS A 74 18.26 -3.90 -10.87
N LEU A 75 18.00 -3.19 -9.77
CA LEU A 75 18.78 -2.02 -9.35
C LEU A 75 20.17 -2.40 -8.83
N GLU A 76 20.31 -3.53 -8.13
CA GLU A 76 21.60 -4.14 -7.75
C GLU A 76 22.45 -4.50 -8.98
N SER A 77 21.80 -4.87 -10.09
CA SER A 77 22.47 -5.15 -11.37
C SER A 77 22.89 -3.89 -12.12
N THR A 78 22.30 -2.73 -11.81
CA THR A 78 22.54 -1.44 -12.47
C THR A 78 23.21 -0.41 -11.57
N VAL A 79 23.91 -0.81 -10.51
CA VAL A 79 24.48 0.11 -9.50
C VAL A 79 25.47 1.09 -10.16
N GLY A 80 24.92 2.21 -10.63
CA GLY A 80 25.63 3.45 -10.84
C GLY A 80 25.99 4.05 -9.48
N ALA A 81 27.02 4.89 -9.44
CA ALA A 81 27.37 5.56 -8.21
C ALA A 81 26.14 6.37 -7.77
N TRP A 82 25.72 6.25 -6.50
CA TRP A 82 24.60 7.03 -5.95
C TRP A 82 24.71 8.55 -6.25
N LYS A 83 25.93 9.04 -6.47
CA LYS A 83 26.22 10.40 -6.93
C LYS A 83 25.63 10.69 -8.31
N ASP A 84 25.73 9.76 -9.25
CA ASP A 84 25.17 9.87 -10.60
C ASP A 84 23.64 9.96 -10.55
N ILE A 85 23.00 9.22 -9.63
CA ILE A 85 21.55 9.32 -9.38
C ILE A 85 21.20 10.71 -8.84
N VAL A 86 21.97 11.23 -7.89
CA VAL A 86 21.77 12.58 -7.34
C VAL A 86 22.01 13.66 -8.41
N GLU A 87 23.03 13.52 -9.25
CA GLU A 87 23.37 14.48 -10.31
C GLU A 87 22.34 14.46 -11.44
N SER A 88 21.93 13.27 -11.89
CA SER A 88 20.84 13.13 -12.86
C SER A 88 19.55 13.73 -12.32
N PHE A 89 19.27 13.61 -11.02
CA PHE A 89 18.13 14.28 -10.41
C PHE A 89 18.27 15.81 -10.40
N LYS A 90 19.45 16.34 -10.04
CA LYS A 90 19.72 17.79 -10.10
C LYS A 90 19.52 18.36 -11.50
N SER A 91 19.90 17.61 -12.54
CA SER A 91 19.74 18.06 -13.93
C SER A 91 18.28 18.25 -14.35
N LYS A 92 17.31 17.62 -13.66
CA LYS A 92 15.87 17.85 -13.88
C LYS A 92 15.40 19.26 -13.48
N ASN A 93 16.21 19.99 -12.70
CA ASN A 93 15.98 21.38 -12.30
C ASN A 93 14.54 21.68 -11.81
N ILE A 94 14.10 20.95 -10.78
CA ILE A 94 12.75 21.10 -10.23
C ILE A 94 12.65 22.42 -9.44
N PRO A 95 11.69 23.30 -9.76
CA PRO A 95 11.52 24.57 -9.06
C PRO A 95 11.32 24.39 -7.55
N GLY A 96 12.03 25.17 -6.74
CA GLY A 96 11.89 25.16 -5.29
C GLY A 96 12.58 24.01 -4.57
N ILE A 97 13.35 23.19 -5.28
CA ILE A 97 14.23 22.16 -4.70
C ILE A 97 15.68 22.53 -4.98
N SER A 98 16.54 22.46 -3.95
CA SER A 98 17.99 22.49 -4.15
C SER A 98 18.65 21.30 -3.45
N MET A 99 19.72 20.78 -4.05
CA MET A 99 20.41 19.60 -3.52
C MET A 99 21.91 19.83 -3.45
N GLN A 100 22.53 19.39 -2.36
CA GLN A 100 23.97 19.49 -2.15
C GLN A 100 24.52 18.15 -1.66
N ILE A 101 25.61 17.71 -2.28
CA ILE A 101 26.31 16.50 -1.83
C ILE A 101 27.23 16.92 -0.69
N ILE A 102 27.16 16.22 0.44
CA ILE A 102 28.00 16.52 1.59
C ILE A 102 29.23 15.60 1.49
N PRO A 103 30.44 16.14 1.24
CA PRO A 103 31.63 15.31 1.16
C PRO A 103 31.88 14.65 2.51
N SER A 104 31.93 13.32 2.52
CA SER A 104 32.22 12.50 3.70
C SER A 104 32.99 11.27 3.26
N ASN A 105 34.03 10.91 4.00
CA ASN A 105 34.94 9.83 3.63
C ASN A 105 34.34 8.43 3.85
N GLU A 106 33.38 8.30 4.76
CA GLU A 106 32.87 6.99 5.20
C GLU A 106 31.37 6.79 4.93
N THR A 107 30.61 7.86 4.71
CA THR A 107 29.14 7.80 4.64
C THR A 107 28.60 8.53 3.42
N LYS A 108 27.74 7.87 2.63
CA LYS A 108 27.04 8.49 1.49
C LYS A 108 26.03 9.50 2.06
N LYS A 109 26.27 10.79 1.84
CA LYS A 109 25.46 11.88 2.44
C LYS A 109 25.16 12.98 1.44
N PHE A 110 23.93 13.48 1.49
CA PHE A 110 23.51 14.68 0.78
C PHE A 110 22.41 15.38 1.56
N CYS A 111 22.10 16.61 1.18
CA CYS A 111 20.92 17.31 1.67
C CYS A 111 20.06 17.79 0.50
N MET A 112 18.76 17.86 0.75
CA MET A 112 17.77 18.42 -0.14
C MET A 112 16.99 19.49 0.61
N ASP A 113 17.06 20.72 0.13
CA ASP A 113 16.26 21.83 0.60
C ASP A 113 14.99 21.95 -0.24
N ILE A 114 13.85 22.03 0.43
CA ILE A 114 12.54 22.17 -0.20
C ILE A 114 11.94 23.48 0.29
N GLN A 115 11.93 24.48 -0.59
CA GLN A 115 11.50 25.85 -0.27
C GLN A 115 10.04 25.92 0.19
N SER A 116 9.16 25.10 -0.39
CA SER A 116 7.74 25.05 -0.03
C SER A 116 7.52 24.63 1.42
N VAL A 117 8.37 23.75 1.96
CA VAL A 117 8.37 23.27 3.36
C VAL A 117 9.27 24.15 4.24
N SER A 118 10.17 24.92 3.62
CA SER A 118 11.15 25.79 4.30
C SER A 118 12.01 24.97 5.27
N THR A 119 12.48 23.80 4.82
CA THR A 119 13.28 22.86 5.61
C THR A 119 14.25 22.12 4.71
N THR A 120 15.44 21.89 5.24
CA THR A 120 16.45 21.04 4.64
C THR A 120 16.38 19.62 5.24
N PHE A 121 16.20 18.64 4.37
CA PHE A 121 16.27 17.22 4.69
C PHE A 121 17.68 16.71 4.45
N HIS A 122 18.29 16.11 5.47
CA HIS A 122 19.57 15.44 5.40
C HIS A 122 19.34 13.96 5.15
N VAL A 123 19.96 13.44 4.11
CA VAL A 123 19.86 12.04 3.72
C VAL A 123 21.21 11.39 3.89
N GLN A 124 21.25 10.28 4.61
CA GLN A 124 22.46 9.51 4.85
C GLN A 124 22.19 8.03 4.63
N MET A 125 23.15 7.33 4.03
CA MET A 125 23.09 5.87 3.97
C MET A 125 23.58 5.29 5.30
N SER A 126 22.77 4.44 5.91
CA SER A 126 23.18 3.58 7.02
C SER A 126 23.36 2.16 6.51
N SER A 127 24.56 1.60 6.69
CA SER A 127 24.76 0.17 6.51
C SER A 127 24.04 -0.58 7.64
N GLY A 128 23.28 -1.62 7.29
CA GLY A 128 22.61 -2.48 8.25
C GLY A 128 23.58 -3.14 9.23
N ILE A 129 23.05 -3.68 10.32
CA ILE A 129 23.81 -4.49 11.29
C ILE A 129 24.45 -5.67 10.54
N ALA A 130 25.68 -6.03 10.92
CA ALA A 130 26.45 -7.12 10.31
C ALA A 130 25.59 -8.40 10.19
N GLY A 131 25.19 -8.73 8.96
CA GLY A 131 24.33 -9.89 8.64
C GLY A 131 23.17 -9.57 7.68
N ASP A 132 22.67 -8.33 7.66
CA ASP A 132 21.67 -7.87 6.70
C ASP A 132 22.31 -6.86 5.75
N ASN A 133 22.53 -7.26 4.49
CA ASN A 133 23.20 -6.45 3.47
C ASN A 133 22.30 -5.32 2.92
N SER A 134 21.23 -4.98 3.64
CA SER A 134 20.28 -3.96 3.26
C SER A 134 20.81 -2.58 3.67
N GLU A 135 21.57 -1.95 2.78
CA GLU A 135 21.87 -0.52 2.92
C GLU A 135 20.54 0.28 2.87
N MET A 136 20.28 1.12 3.87
CA MET A 136 19.03 1.89 3.97
C MET A 136 19.31 3.39 4.01
N TRP A 137 18.53 4.17 3.26
CA TRP A 137 18.62 5.63 3.29
C TRP A 137 17.82 6.18 4.48
N HIS A 138 18.51 6.75 5.44
CA HIS A 138 17.89 7.44 6.56
C HIS A 138 17.75 8.94 6.25
N VAL A 139 16.58 9.50 6.55
CA VAL A 139 16.29 10.93 6.40
C VAL A 139 16.12 11.56 7.77
N SER A 140 16.77 12.69 7.98
CA SER A 140 16.63 13.51 9.18
C SER A 140 16.48 14.98 8.79
N THR A 141 15.86 15.76 9.67
CA THR A 141 15.87 17.21 9.61
C THR A 141 16.94 17.72 10.57
N GLY A 142 17.57 18.85 10.27
CA GLY A 142 18.57 19.45 11.16
C GLY A 142 17.99 19.73 12.56
N ARG A 143 18.84 19.73 13.60
CA ARG A 143 18.45 20.10 14.98
C ARG A 143 18.19 21.62 15.08
N GLN A 144 17.11 22.08 14.47
CA GLN A 144 16.58 23.42 14.67
C GLN A 144 15.70 23.39 15.93
N GLN A 145 15.88 24.37 16.83
CA GLN A 145 15.11 24.48 18.08
C GLN A 145 13.59 24.64 17.85
N ASN A 146 13.18 25.02 16.63
CA ASN A 146 11.78 25.21 16.24
C ASN A 146 11.50 24.53 14.88
N GLN A 147 11.44 23.20 14.84
CA GLN A 147 10.99 22.51 13.62
C GLN A 147 9.51 22.80 13.37
N SER A 148 9.16 23.08 12.11
CA SER A 148 7.76 23.30 11.74
C SER A 148 7.00 21.97 11.86
N LYS A 149 5.76 22.02 12.38
CA LYS A 149 4.88 20.84 12.45
C LYS A 149 4.75 20.15 11.08
N LEU A 150 4.70 20.95 10.02
CA LEU A 150 4.66 20.47 8.64
C LEU A 150 5.88 19.60 8.29
N ALA A 151 7.09 20.07 8.63
CA ALA A 151 8.31 19.32 8.37
C ALA A 151 8.37 18.03 9.19
N THR A 152 7.89 18.05 10.44
CA THR A 152 7.81 16.85 11.29
C THR A 152 6.83 15.82 10.73
N ASP A 153 5.64 16.26 10.30
CA ASP A 153 4.63 15.37 9.69
C ASP A 153 5.16 14.74 8.38
N ILE A 154 5.84 15.53 7.54
CA ILE A 154 6.49 15.06 6.31
C ILE A 154 7.61 14.07 6.62
N LEU A 155 8.45 14.37 7.62
CA LEU A 155 9.55 13.48 8.03
C LEU A 155 9.01 12.13 8.50
N GLY A 156 7.94 12.12 9.32
CA GLY A 156 7.28 10.90 9.76
C GLY A 156 6.82 10.05 8.57
N CYS A 157 6.18 10.68 7.57
CA CYS A 157 5.77 9.98 6.36
C CYS A 157 6.97 9.39 5.59
N ILE A 158 8.04 10.15 5.38
CA ILE A 158 9.26 9.70 4.68
C ILE A 158 9.95 8.56 5.42
N GLN A 159 9.95 8.58 6.75
CA GLN A 159 10.55 7.52 7.57
C GLN A 159 9.72 6.23 7.53
N SER A 160 8.39 6.34 7.45
CA SER A 160 7.48 5.19 7.31
C SER A 160 7.43 4.58 5.90
N ARG A 161 8.18 5.11 4.94
CA ARG A 161 8.10 4.70 3.54
C ARG A 161 8.52 3.24 3.32
N GLN A 162 7.90 2.63 2.32
CA GLN A 162 8.37 1.37 1.74
C GLN A 162 9.68 1.59 0.95
N ARG A 163 10.44 0.52 0.68
CA ARG A 163 11.69 0.55 -0.10
C ARG A 163 12.71 1.58 0.40
N GLN A 164 13.05 1.51 1.69
CA GLN A 164 14.04 2.42 2.28
C GLN A 164 15.43 2.34 1.62
N TRP A 165 15.73 1.24 0.92
CA TRP A 165 16.95 0.98 0.16
C TRP A 165 17.02 1.73 -1.19
N ASP A 166 15.89 2.16 -1.76
CA ASP A 166 15.84 2.77 -3.09
C ASP A 166 16.00 4.31 -3.02
N LEU A 167 17.12 4.79 -3.54
CA LEU A 167 17.42 6.22 -3.58
C LEU A 167 16.52 6.98 -4.55
N GLN A 168 16.22 6.42 -5.72
CA GLN A 168 15.42 7.09 -6.73
C GLN A 168 13.99 7.24 -6.25
N TYR A 169 13.45 6.18 -5.63
CA TYR A 169 12.15 6.21 -4.96
C TYR A 169 12.08 7.30 -3.89
N LEU A 170 13.11 7.45 -3.06
CA LEU A 170 13.19 8.50 -2.06
C LEU A 170 13.24 9.91 -2.68
N LEU A 171 14.04 10.12 -3.72
CA LEU A 171 14.15 11.43 -4.39
C LEU A 171 12.85 11.85 -5.06
N ASP A 172 12.17 10.92 -5.74
CA ASP A 172 10.86 11.17 -6.33
C ASP A 172 9.80 11.46 -5.25
N MET A 173 9.85 10.76 -4.10
CA MET A 173 8.99 11.03 -2.94
C MET A 173 9.22 12.44 -2.39
N LEU A 174 10.48 12.82 -2.17
CA LEU A 174 10.85 14.15 -1.64
C LEU A 174 10.40 15.26 -2.59
N ALA A 175 10.60 15.09 -3.90
CA ALA A 175 10.18 16.09 -4.87
C ALA A 175 8.67 16.28 -4.97
N SER A 176 7.87 15.27 -4.62
CA SER A 176 6.42 15.41 -4.54
C SER A 176 5.94 16.40 -3.47
N TYR A 177 6.83 16.88 -2.58
CA TYR A 177 6.51 17.92 -1.60
C TYR A 177 6.83 19.34 -2.10
N ALA A 178 7.50 19.50 -3.24
CA ALA A 178 7.81 20.84 -3.78
C ALA A 178 6.55 21.66 -4.06
N ASP A 179 5.46 21.00 -4.43
CA ASP A 179 4.17 21.64 -4.71
C ASP A 179 3.15 21.51 -3.57
N ILE A 180 3.56 21.12 -2.35
CA ILE A 180 2.63 20.82 -1.23
C ILE A 180 1.63 21.95 -0.90
N LYS A 181 1.99 23.21 -1.17
CA LYS A 181 1.13 24.38 -1.00
C LYS A 181 0.12 24.58 -2.14
N ARG A 182 0.17 23.74 -3.18
CA ARG A 182 -0.66 23.80 -4.39
C ARG A 182 -1.29 22.44 -4.76
N SER A 183 -0.84 21.32 -4.18
CA SER A 183 -1.39 19.99 -4.41
C SER A 183 -2.57 19.66 -3.47
N PRO A 184 -3.80 19.52 -3.97
CA PRO A 184 -4.95 19.15 -3.15
C PRO A 184 -4.96 17.66 -2.83
N CYS A 185 -5.58 17.26 -1.73
CA CYS A 185 -5.75 15.85 -1.39
C CYS A 185 -6.57 15.11 -2.47
N VAL A 186 -6.13 13.91 -2.86
CA VAL A 186 -6.82 13.09 -3.87
C VAL A 186 -8.21 12.66 -3.42
N SER A 187 -8.38 12.32 -2.14
CA SER A 187 -9.64 11.81 -1.58
C SER A 187 -10.68 12.93 -1.39
N CYS A 188 -10.34 13.98 -0.63
CA CYS A 188 -11.31 15.05 -0.31
C CYS A 188 -11.30 16.24 -1.29
N LYS A 189 -10.36 16.28 -2.24
CA LYS A 189 -10.14 17.38 -3.22
C LYS A 189 -9.86 18.76 -2.61
N LYS A 190 -9.56 18.83 -1.31
CA LYS A 190 -9.24 20.08 -0.60
C LYS A 190 -7.73 20.21 -0.37
N MET A 191 -7.24 21.45 -0.36
CA MET A 191 -5.87 21.78 0.04
C MET A 191 -5.66 21.63 1.54
N ILE A 192 -6.66 22.03 2.32
CA ILE A 192 -6.59 22.10 3.77
C ILE A 192 -7.79 21.34 4.33
N ASN A 193 -7.55 20.44 5.29
CA ASN A 193 -8.61 19.73 5.99
C ASN A 193 -9.27 20.60 7.08
N SER A 194 -10.27 20.07 7.77
CA SER A 194 -10.96 20.76 8.88
C SER A 194 -10.02 21.17 10.04
N ASN A 195 -8.85 20.52 10.15
CA ASN A 195 -7.84 20.78 11.17
C ASN A 195 -6.72 21.71 10.69
N ALA A 196 -6.92 22.42 9.58
CA ALA A 196 -5.94 23.31 8.98
C ALA A 196 -4.63 22.61 8.52
N GLN A 197 -4.66 21.31 8.22
CA GLN A 197 -3.51 20.52 7.78
C GLN A 197 -3.45 20.39 6.25
N LEU A 198 -2.23 20.45 5.71
CA LEU A 198 -1.92 20.15 4.31
C LEU A 198 -1.87 18.63 4.08
N PRO A 199 -1.99 18.14 2.82
CA PRO A 199 -1.84 16.74 2.52
C PRO A 199 -0.37 16.34 2.61
N THR A 200 0.07 15.96 3.80
CA THR A 200 1.45 15.59 4.13
C THR A 200 1.78 14.16 3.81
N VAL A 201 0.78 13.30 3.56
CA VAL A 201 1.04 11.90 3.25
C VAL A 201 1.13 11.71 1.75
N ARG A 202 2.05 10.83 1.33
CA ARG A 202 2.30 10.48 -0.07
C ARG A 202 2.16 8.97 -0.23
N LYS A 203 1.22 8.53 -1.07
CA LYS A 203 1.09 7.12 -1.46
C LYS A 203 1.65 6.93 -2.88
N PRO A 204 2.49 5.91 -3.12
CA PRO A 204 2.98 5.60 -4.45
C PRO A 204 1.84 5.02 -5.30
N LYS A 205 1.81 5.39 -6.58
CA LYS A 205 0.93 4.80 -7.59
C LYS A 205 1.74 4.50 -8.83
N ALA A 206 1.70 3.25 -9.28
CA ALA A 206 2.29 2.86 -10.54
C ALA A 206 1.49 3.51 -11.69
N VAL A 207 2.14 4.36 -12.47
CA VAL A 207 1.56 4.95 -13.68
C VAL A 207 2.35 4.44 -14.87
N THR A 208 1.66 3.75 -15.77
CA THR A 208 2.25 3.34 -17.05
C THR A 208 2.31 4.55 -17.96
N THR A 209 3.52 4.98 -18.32
CA THR A 209 3.70 6.02 -19.34
C THR A 209 3.41 5.45 -20.73
N SER A 210 3.08 6.33 -21.69
CA SER A 210 2.78 5.97 -23.08
C SER A 210 3.91 5.22 -23.80
N ASN A 211 5.14 5.23 -23.26
CA ASN A 211 6.29 4.49 -23.77
C ASN A 211 6.44 3.08 -23.17
N GLY A 212 5.53 2.63 -22.32
CA GLY A 212 5.60 1.32 -21.64
C GLY A 212 6.44 1.33 -20.36
N ASP A 213 7.11 2.43 -20.03
CA ASP A 213 7.83 2.58 -18.77
C ASP A 213 6.85 2.87 -17.62
N SER A 214 6.91 2.08 -16.56
CA SER A 214 6.19 2.32 -15.31
C SER A 214 6.93 3.36 -14.47
N LYS A 215 6.30 4.52 -14.24
CA LYS A 215 6.81 5.55 -13.34
C LYS A 215 5.94 5.63 -12.09
N THR A 216 6.59 5.73 -10.92
CA THR A 216 5.89 5.96 -9.66
C THR A 216 5.44 7.42 -9.58
N ALA A 217 4.12 7.64 -9.56
CA ALA A 217 3.53 8.92 -9.21
C ALA A 217 3.21 8.93 -7.70
N TRP A 218 3.33 10.08 -7.06
CA TRP A 218 3.09 10.24 -5.63
C TRP A 218 1.82 11.02 -5.38
N GLU A 219 0.79 10.33 -4.88
CA GLU A 219 -0.52 10.93 -4.66
C GLU A 219 -0.61 11.59 -3.27
N PRO A 220 -1.08 12.86 -3.18
CA PRO A 220 -1.21 13.60 -1.94
C PRO A 220 -2.46 13.23 -1.12
N PHE A 221 -2.28 12.94 0.17
CA PHE A 221 -3.37 12.67 1.11
C PHE A 221 -3.22 13.45 2.42
N HIS A 222 -4.34 13.88 3.00
CA HIS A 222 -4.37 14.27 4.41
C HIS A 222 -4.20 13.04 5.29
N PRO A 223 -3.61 13.16 6.50
CA PRO A 223 -3.49 12.03 7.43
C PRO A 223 -4.81 11.32 7.76
N GLN A 224 -5.94 12.03 7.69
CA GLN A 224 -7.29 11.52 7.98
C GLN A 224 -8.02 10.96 6.74
N CYS A 225 -7.45 11.07 5.55
CA CYS A 225 -8.09 10.67 4.29
C CYS A 225 -7.50 9.38 3.71
N ILE A 226 -6.85 8.58 4.57
CA ILE A 226 -6.06 7.39 4.21
C ILE A 226 -6.78 6.13 4.59
#